data_AF-A0A177EFM7-F1
#
_entry.id   AF-A0A177EFM7-F1
#
_cell.length_a   1.000
_cell.length_b   1.000
_cell.length_c   1.000
_cell.angle_alpha   90.00
_cell.angle_beta   90.00
_cell.angle_gamma   90.00
#
_symmetry.space_group_name_H-M   'P 1'
#
loop_
_entity.id
_entity.type
_entity.pdbx_description
1 polymer ?
#
loop_
_entity_poly.entity_id
_entity_poly.type
_entity_poly.pdbx_seq_one_letter_code
_entity_poly.pdbx_strand_id
1 'polypeptide(L)'
;MDIERQILRRLSSGGRKVLDVKTLSVPPSDSMFDPDPNGVYRYIELRIDSLRDGEEFTSPSARTNSAKRYIGMVTQIDQTNVLYLLNIQNSCPTVTKMDLTQVAGYTLFPGQIVKLQGKNRLGNEILVYEIDYLTQVEILPPPLHREAFKLSVLNLDKALGKLAPTAAQEEVPALAQLLARYGSSDVLVILGDLAPSEREYCKEWSKKKTLTVAVPSHTSANSTMVYPTHFTTTISSQPPATSKPYLFPVTNTFVEVSNPSILYINGISIGVSGLDTVFGVLSLEAGKGVEDRVHTSLTHAVFQKTFLPFIPKNTPIDYTLGEHLVHPHILDVLIIATSIKTPPLYIDATYVLPLSTETHTLAITPTDEQAVRSVAE
;
A
#
# COMPACT_ATOMS: atom_id res chain seq x y z
N MET A 1 15.50 24.47 -4.07
CA MET A 1 16.01 25.36 -3.00
C MET A 1 15.77 24.60 -1.70
N ASP A 2 16.85 24.30 -0.99
CA ASP A 2 17.03 23.11 -0.16
C ASP A 2 16.15 23.08 1.12
N ILE A 3 15.05 22.31 1.11
CA ILE A 3 14.14 22.09 2.25
C ILE A 3 14.89 21.47 3.43
N GLU A 4 15.93 20.67 3.17
CA GLU A 4 16.83 20.15 4.21
C GLU A 4 17.40 21.32 5.03
N ARG A 5 17.88 22.39 4.36
CA ARG A 5 18.40 23.58 5.04
C ARG A 5 17.35 24.37 5.83
N GLN A 6 16.08 24.36 5.40
CA GLN A 6 15.01 25.06 6.12
C GLN A 6 14.55 24.28 7.36
N ILE A 7 14.47 22.95 7.28
CA ILE A 7 14.20 22.07 8.42
C ILE A 7 15.37 22.17 9.42
N LEU A 8 16.61 22.15 8.93
CA LEU A 8 17.84 22.30 9.73
C LEU A 8 17.93 23.65 10.47
N ARG A 9 17.47 24.75 9.87
CA ARG A 9 17.45 26.08 10.53
C ARG A 9 16.42 26.19 11.65
N ARG A 10 15.31 25.44 11.59
CA ARG A 10 14.28 25.45 12.64
C ARG A 10 14.62 24.54 13.81
N LEU A 11 15.39 23.47 13.58
CA LEU A 11 15.85 22.55 14.63
C LEU A 11 17.03 23.10 15.46
N SER A 12 17.79 24.06 14.93
CA SER A 12 18.98 24.64 15.58
C SER A 12 18.70 25.89 16.44
N SER A 13 17.51 26.50 16.35
CA SER A 13 17.17 27.72 17.10
C SER A 13 16.54 27.47 18.48
N GLY A 14 16.17 26.24 18.80
CA GLY A 14 15.67 25.82 20.11
C GLY A 14 16.81 25.39 21.03
N GLY A 15 17.41 26.33 21.75
CA GLY A 15 18.59 26.09 22.60
C GLY A 15 18.41 25.02 23.68
N ARG A 16 18.87 23.80 23.39
CA ARG A 16 19.42 22.82 24.33
C ARG A 16 20.41 21.96 23.55
N LYS A 17 21.63 21.79 24.07
CA LYS A 17 22.69 20.98 23.46
C LYS A 17 22.26 19.51 23.39
N VAL A 18 21.54 19.15 22.32
CA VAL A 18 21.33 17.79 21.84
C VAL A 18 22.45 17.51 20.85
N LEU A 19 23.09 16.35 20.98
CA LEU A 19 24.18 15.90 20.11
C LEU A 19 23.84 16.13 18.63
N ASP A 20 24.84 16.59 17.87
CA ASP A 20 24.81 16.80 16.41
C ASP A 20 24.00 15.70 15.70
N VAL A 21 22.72 16.00 15.45
CA VAL A 21 21.84 15.22 14.59
C VAL A 21 22.30 15.53 13.17
N LYS A 22 23.18 14.67 12.63
CA LYS A 22 23.40 14.59 11.19
C LYS A 22 22.07 14.23 10.55
N THR A 23 21.42 15.28 10.06
CA THR A 23 20.48 15.40 8.95
C THR A 23 19.76 14.12 8.54
N LEU A 24 18.47 14.05 8.87
CA LEU A 24 17.50 13.16 8.23
C LEU A 24 17.37 13.55 6.75
N SER A 25 18.21 12.98 5.88
CA SER A 25 17.97 13.08 4.43
C SER A 25 16.85 12.10 4.07
N VAL A 26 15.68 12.64 3.73
CA VAL A 26 14.73 11.90 2.90
C VAL A 26 15.47 11.62 1.59
N PRO A 27 15.57 10.36 1.11
CA PRO A 27 16.24 10.11 -0.15
C PRO A 27 15.60 10.98 -1.24
N PRO A 28 16.40 11.70 -2.05
CA PRO A 28 15.87 12.57 -3.08
C PRO A 28 14.96 11.75 -3.99
N SER A 29 13.71 12.18 -4.11
CA SER A 29 12.82 11.69 -5.14
C SER A 29 13.29 12.28 -6.46
N ASP A 30 13.46 11.44 -7.49
CA ASP A 30 13.74 11.92 -8.86
C ASP A 30 12.51 12.62 -9.48
N SER A 31 11.38 12.66 -8.77
CA SER A 31 10.19 13.39 -9.17
C SER A 31 10.16 14.83 -8.64
N MET A 32 9.70 15.77 -9.47
CA MET A 32 9.52 17.20 -9.17
C MET A 32 8.50 17.51 -8.06
N PHE A 33 7.95 16.51 -7.38
CA PHE A 33 6.99 16.68 -6.31
C PHE A 33 7.73 16.76 -4.96
N ASP A 34 7.84 17.96 -4.39
CA ASP A 34 8.33 18.15 -3.02
C ASP A 34 7.20 17.82 -2.03
N PRO A 35 7.29 16.73 -1.25
CA PRO A 35 6.22 16.35 -0.33
C PRO A 35 6.09 17.37 0.80
N ASP A 36 4.85 17.74 1.16
CA ASP A 36 4.60 18.55 2.35
C ASP A 36 5.04 17.80 3.61
N PRO A 37 6.01 18.33 4.40
CA PRO A 37 6.50 17.66 5.59
C PRO A 37 5.40 17.38 6.62
N ASN A 38 4.38 18.24 6.72
CA ASN A 38 3.28 18.03 7.65
C ASN A 38 2.39 16.86 7.20
N GLY A 39 2.12 16.75 5.89
CA GLY A 39 1.45 15.59 5.31
C GLY A 39 2.20 14.28 5.62
N VAL A 40 3.53 14.27 5.44
CA VAL A 40 4.36 13.09 5.77
C VAL A 40 4.25 12.72 7.26
N TYR A 41 4.38 13.70 8.15
CA TYR A 41 4.28 13.44 9.59
C TYR A 41 2.91 12.93 9.99
N ARG A 42 1.83 13.53 9.46
CA ARG A 42 0.47 13.06 9.70
C ARG A 42 0.28 11.62 9.21
N TYR A 43 0.80 11.28 8.02
CA TYR A 43 0.72 9.91 7.50
C TYR A 43 1.43 8.90 8.42
N ILE A 44 2.61 9.25 8.94
CA ILE A 44 3.36 8.39 9.87
C ILE A 44 2.62 8.26 11.20
N GLU A 45 2.10 9.35 11.76
CA GLU A 45 1.27 9.32 12.98
C GLU A 45 0.05 8.41 12.79
N LEU A 46 -0.69 8.56 11.69
CA LEU A 46 -1.84 7.71 11.34
C LEU A 46 -1.47 6.22 11.31
N ARG A 47 -0.32 5.87 10.70
CA ARG A 47 0.14 4.47 10.64
C ARG A 47 0.59 3.92 11.98
N ILE A 48 1.32 4.71 12.77
CA ILE A 48 1.74 4.32 14.13
C ILE A 48 0.50 4.09 14.99
N ASP A 49 -0.48 4.99 14.94
CA ASP A 49 -1.70 4.89 15.74
C ASP A 49 -2.57 3.70 15.31
N SER A 50 -2.69 3.43 14.00
CA SER A 50 -3.43 2.27 13.47
C SER A 50 -2.86 0.92 13.94
N LEU A 51 -1.54 0.86 14.16
CA LEU A 51 -0.85 -0.36 14.58
C LEU A 51 -0.54 -0.39 16.09
N ARG A 52 -0.89 0.67 16.82
CA ARG A 52 -0.73 0.75 18.27
C ARG A 52 -1.67 -0.20 19.02
N ASP A 53 -2.86 -0.44 18.48
CA ASP A 53 -3.87 -1.37 19.01
C ASP A 53 -4.18 -1.17 20.50
N GLY A 54 -4.28 0.10 20.93
CA GLY A 54 -4.55 0.46 22.33
C GLY A 54 -3.40 0.24 23.32
N GLU A 55 -2.26 -0.26 22.87
CA GLU A 55 -1.10 -0.51 23.73
C GLU A 55 -0.33 0.78 24.07
N GLU A 56 0.24 0.85 25.27
CA GLU A 56 1.11 1.97 25.68
C GLU A 56 2.56 1.74 25.27
N PHE A 57 3.15 2.74 24.60
CA PHE A 57 4.54 2.71 24.17
C PHE A 57 5.35 3.85 24.80
N THR A 58 6.63 3.55 25.07
CA THR A 58 7.59 4.53 25.57
C THR A 58 8.14 5.35 24.41
N SER A 59 8.37 6.65 24.61
CA SER A 59 9.05 7.48 23.62
C SER A 59 10.44 6.90 23.28
N PRO A 60 10.82 6.76 22.00
CA PRO A 60 12.13 6.22 21.63
C PRO A 60 13.31 6.97 22.24
N SER A 61 13.17 8.28 22.46
CA SER A 61 14.21 9.12 23.07
C SER A 61 14.30 9.04 24.61
N ALA A 62 13.36 8.37 25.26
CA ALA A 62 13.32 8.27 26.71
C ALA A 62 14.43 7.33 27.23
N ARG A 63 15.11 7.78 28.30
CA ARG A 63 16.12 6.98 28.99
C ARG A 63 15.46 5.91 29.84
N THR A 64 15.84 4.66 29.65
CA THR A 64 15.29 3.49 30.34
C THR A 64 16.39 2.57 30.85
N ASN A 65 16.28 2.16 32.12
CA ASN A 65 17.19 1.19 32.74
C ASN A 65 16.66 -0.26 32.62
N SER A 66 15.35 -0.42 32.41
CA SER A 66 14.66 -1.69 32.20
C SER A 66 14.08 -1.78 30.79
N ALA A 67 13.78 -3.00 30.34
CA ALA A 67 13.22 -3.22 29.02
C ALA A 67 11.85 -2.54 28.93
N LYS A 68 11.61 -1.83 27.83
CA LYS A 68 10.35 -1.14 27.51
C LYS A 68 9.95 -1.46 26.08
N ARG A 69 8.68 -1.20 25.79
CA ARG A 69 8.12 -1.33 24.45
C ARG A 69 8.14 0.01 23.75
N TYR A 70 8.54 -0.01 22.49
CA TYR A 70 8.62 1.14 21.59
C TYR A 70 7.83 0.84 20.32
N ILE A 71 7.29 1.86 19.68
CA ILE A 71 6.66 1.75 18.36
C ILE A 71 7.17 2.86 17.48
N GLY A 72 7.35 2.59 16.20
CA GLY A 72 7.75 3.61 15.24
C GLY A 72 7.97 3.04 13.85
N MET A 73 8.25 3.95 12.93
CA MET A 73 8.61 3.63 11.57
C MET A 73 10.12 3.39 11.47
N VAL A 74 10.51 2.27 10.88
CA VAL A 74 11.88 2.00 10.47
C VAL A 74 12.25 3.02 9.41
N THR A 75 13.39 3.68 9.59
CA THR A 75 13.96 4.60 8.62
C THR A 75 15.47 4.38 8.49
N GLN A 76 16.01 4.85 7.39
CA GLN A 76 17.42 4.85 7.10
C GLN A 76 17.81 6.28 6.72
N ILE A 77 18.81 6.83 7.40
CA ILE A 77 19.17 8.24 7.27
C ILE A 77 20.23 8.45 6.19
N ASP A 78 21.09 7.47 5.97
CA ASP A 78 22.23 7.55 5.06
C ASP A 78 22.39 6.24 4.27
N GLN A 79 23.41 6.17 3.41
CA GLN A 79 23.73 4.94 2.69
C GLN A 79 24.33 3.84 3.60
N THR A 80 24.42 4.07 4.91
CA THR A 80 24.86 3.03 5.85
C THR A 80 23.69 2.10 6.15
N ASN A 81 23.95 0.80 6.34
CA ASN A 81 22.92 -0.18 6.70
C ASN A 81 22.43 -0.02 8.16
N VAL A 82 22.54 1.18 8.73
CA VAL A 82 22.09 1.49 10.09
C VAL A 82 20.62 1.86 10.04
N LEU A 83 19.82 1.15 10.81
CA LEU A 83 18.39 1.38 10.91
C LEU A 83 18.05 2.21 12.15
N TYR A 84 17.07 3.08 11.98
CA TYR A 84 16.58 3.98 13.02
C TYR A 84 15.09 3.78 13.21
N LEU A 85 14.61 4.04 14.42
CA LEU A 85 13.20 4.11 14.75
C LEU A 85 12.77 5.58 14.77
N LEU A 86 11.92 5.96 13.82
CA LEU A 86 11.24 7.26 13.75
C LEU A 86 9.88 7.15 14.43
N ASN A 87 9.64 8.00 15.42
CA ASN A 87 8.34 8.15 16.05
C ASN A 87 7.95 9.63 16.03
N ILE A 88 6.66 9.90 15.89
CA ILE A 88 6.13 11.26 15.92
C ILE A 88 5.13 11.32 17.06
N GLN A 89 5.38 12.25 17.99
CA GLN A 89 4.53 12.47 19.14
C GLN A 89 4.21 13.96 19.20
N ASN A 90 2.92 14.32 19.13
CA ASN A 90 2.46 15.71 19.11
C ASN A 90 3.15 16.53 18.01
N SER A 91 3.22 15.98 16.78
CA SER A 91 3.89 16.59 15.63
C SER A 91 5.40 16.87 15.82
N CYS A 92 6.02 16.26 16.83
CA CYS A 92 7.45 16.34 17.08
C CYS A 92 8.11 15.01 16.70
N PRO A 93 8.91 14.96 15.61
CA PRO A 93 9.61 13.74 15.23
C PRO A 93 10.77 13.47 16.18
N THR A 94 10.92 12.21 16.55
CA THR A 94 12.05 11.68 17.32
C THR A 94 12.64 10.51 16.55
N VAL A 95 13.97 10.48 16.46
CA VAL A 95 14.68 9.42 15.75
C VAL A 95 15.72 8.83 16.66
N THR A 96 15.74 7.51 16.77
CA THR A 96 16.63 6.79 17.69
C THR A 96 17.24 5.60 16.98
N LYS A 97 18.56 5.43 17.09
CA LYS A 97 19.27 4.33 16.43
C LYS A 97 18.82 2.98 17.01
N MET A 98 18.69 1.97 16.15
CA MET A 98 18.41 0.60 16.58
C MET A 98 19.69 -0.23 16.59
N ASP A 99 20.02 -0.80 17.75
CA ASP A 99 21.05 -1.84 17.86
C ASP A 99 20.37 -3.21 17.82
N LEU A 100 20.54 -3.90 16.70
CA LEU A 100 19.94 -5.20 16.39
C LEU A 100 20.88 -6.39 16.71
N THR A 101 22.01 -6.16 17.39
CA THR A 101 23.02 -7.19 17.65
C THR A 101 22.48 -8.39 18.44
N GLN A 102 21.48 -8.17 19.30
CA GLN A 102 20.86 -9.20 20.13
C GLN A 102 19.65 -9.88 19.47
N VAL A 103 19.23 -9.41 18.29
CA VAL A 103 18.08 -9.98 17.57
C VAL A 103 18.54 -11.18 16.76
N ALA A 104 17.91 -12.33 17.00
CA ALA A 104 18.28 -13.59 16.35
C ALA A 104 18.03 -13.55 14.84
N GLY A 105 16.85 -13.08 14.43
CA GLY A 105 16.47 -12.88 13.04
C GLY A 105 15.44 -11.77 12.89
N TYR A 106 15.46 -11.10 11.75
CA TYR A 106 14.54 -10.01 11.43
C TYR A 106 14.45 -9.79 9.93
N THR A 107 13.34 -9.21 9.51
CA THR A 107 13.18 -8.57 8.20
C THR A 107 12.70 -7.15 8.43
N LEU A 108 13.53 -6.17 8.04
CA LEU A 108 13.22 -4.75 8.21
C LEU A 108 13.40 -3.97 6.91
N PHE A 109 12.58 -2.95 6.68
CA PHE A 109 12.75 -2.04 5.54
C PHE A 109 12.29 -0.61 5.89
N PRO A 110 12.90 0.43 5.31
CA PRO A 110 12.44 1.81 5.47
C PRO A 110 10.96 2.00 5.09
N GLY A 111 10.18 2.54 6.03
CA GLY A 111 8.74 2.73 5.93
C GLY A 111 7.92 1.73 6.77
N GLN A 112 8.51 0.62 7.20
CA GLN A 112 7.80 -0.38 8.02
C GLN A 112 7.53 0.15 9.42
N ILE A 113 6.31 0.00 9.93
CA ILE A 113 6.01 0.21 11.35
C ILE A 113 6.31 -1.07 12.12
N VAL A 114 7.05 -0.92 13.22
CA VAL A 114 7.47 -2.03 14.08
C VAL A 114 7.22 -1.68 15.55
N LYS A 115 6.88 -2.71 16.33
CA LYS A 115 6.88 -2.72 17.78
C LYS A 115 8.18 -3.38 18.24
N LEU A 116 8.91 -2.74 19.14
CA LEU A 116 10.20 -3.24 19.64
C LEU A 116 10.15 -3.42 21.15
N GLN A 117 10.82 -4.44 21.66
CA GLN A 117 11.17 -4.53 23.07
C GLN A 117 12.68 -4.32 23.23
N GLY A 118 13.09 -3.37 24.07
CA GLY A 118 14.50 -3.03 24.21
C GLY A 118 14.80 -2.11 25.38
N LYS A 119 16.06 -1.67 25.49
CA LYS A 119 16.52 -0.68 26.48
C LYS A 119 17.21 0.48 25.80
N ASN A 120 16.94 1.70 26.25
CA ASN A 120 17.64 2.90 25.80
C ASN A 120 18.30 3.61 26.98
N ARG A 121 19.53 3.24 27.34
CA ARG A 121 20.19 3.77 28.55
C ARG A 121 20.54 5.26 28.44
N LEU A 122 20.86 5.72 27.23
CA LEU A 122 21.43 7.05 26.99
C LEU A 122 20.46 8.03 26.32
N GLY A 123 19.36 7.53 25.74
CA GLY A 123 18.34 8.30 25.03
C GLY A 123 18.59 8.39 23.51
N ASN A 124 19.64 7.77 22.98
CA ASN A 124 20.05 7.90 21.57
C ASN A 124 20.15 6.57 20.79
N GLU A 125 20.11 5.44 21.48
CA GLU A 125 20.20 4.11 20.88
C GLU A 125 19.39 3.09 21.68
N ILE A 126 18.52 2.33 21.01
CA ILE A 126 17.75 1.24 21.62
C ILE A 126 18.49 -0.06 21.34
N LEU A 127 18.94 -0.74 22.40
CA LEU A 127 19.35 -2.13 22.33
C LEU A 127 18.10 -3.00 22.22
N VAL A 128 17.86 -3.54 21.03
CA VAL A 128 16.64 -4.29 20.68
C VAL A 128 16.83 -5.76 21.03
N TYR A 129 15.83 -6.32 21.72
CA TYR A 129 15.79 -7.75 22.07
C TYR A 129 14.78 -8.50 21.20
N GLU A 130 13.63 -7.88 20.94
CA GLU A 130 12.53 -8.49 20.18
C GLU A 130 11.89 -7.45 19.25
N ILE A 131 11.42 -7.92 18.11
CA ILE A 131 10.76 -7.14 17.07
C ILE A 131 9.45 -7.84 16.75
N ASP A 132 8.37 -7.07 16.75
CA ASP A 132 7.07 -7.49 16.30
C ASP A 132 6.58 -6.52 15.22
N TYR A 133 6.15 -7.08 14.09
CA TYR A 133 5.61 -6.35 12.94
C TYR A 133 4.37 -7.03 12.37
N LEU A 134 3.81 -8.00 13.10
CA LEU A 134 2.56 -8.68 12.77
C LEU A 134 1.48 -8.13 13.70
N THR A 135 0.50 -7.46 13.12
CA THR A 135 -0.62 -6.92 13.90
C THR A 135 -1.63 -8.02 14.15
N GLN A 136 -2.28 -8.01 15.32
CA GLN A 136 -3.41 -8.89 15.55
C GLN A 136 -4.52 -8.58 14.54
N VAL A 137 -5.11 -9.65 14.02
CA VAL A 137 -6.17 -9.58 13.01
C VAL A 137 -7.48 -9.30 13.72
N GLU A 138 -8.04 -8.12 13.48
CA GLU A 138 -9.43 -7.86 13.83
C GLU A 138 -10.30 -8.60 12.81
N ILE A 139 -10.89 -9.72 13.25
CA ILE A 139 -11.79 -10.50 12.42
C ILE A 139 -13.08 -9.69 12.27
N LEU A 140 -13.34 -9.23 11.05
CA LEU A 140 -14.59 -8.54 10.75
C LEU A 140 -15.77 -9.51 10.92
N PRO A 141 -16.93 -8.99 11.38
CA PRO A 141 -18.13 -9.81 11.41
C PRO A 141 -18.44 -10.32 9.99
N PRO A 142 -18.93 -11.56 9.86
CA PRO A 142 -19.18 -12.16 8.56
C PRO A 142 -20.14 -11.29 7.74
N PRO A 143 -19.95 -11.23 6.41
CA PRO A 143 -20.75 -10.38 5.54
C PRO A 143 -22.24 -10.69 5.63
N LEU A 144 -23.07 -9.64 5.72
CA LEU A 144 -24.54 -9.75 5.75
C LEU A 144 -25.12 -10.31 4.44
N HIS A 145 -24.46 -10.08 3.31
CA HIS A 145 -24.86 -10.54 1.99
C HIS A 145 -23.92 -11.65 1.54
N ARG A 146 -24.45 -12.85 1.28
CA ARG A 146 -23.66 -14.08 1.07
C ARG A 146 -23.70 -14.62 -0.36
N GLU A 147 -23.98 -13.77 -1.34
CA GLU A 147 -24.05 -14.22 -2.72
C GLU A 147 -22.65 -14.40 -3.30
N ALA A 148 -22.39 -15.62 -3.80
CA ALA A 148 -21.16 -15.92 -4.52
C ALA A 148 -21.07 -15.11 -5.80
N PHE A 149 -19.86 -14.70 -6.16
CA PHE A 149 -19.61 -13.93 -7.38
C PHE A 149 -18.25 -14.27 -8.01
N LYS A 150 -18.17 -14.14 -9.34
CA LYS A 150 -16.95 -14.33 -10.14
C LYS A 150 -16.27 -12.98 -10.33
N LEU A 151 -15.08 -12.84 -9.73
CA LEU A 151 -14.21 -11.67 -9.84
C LEU A 151 -13.11 -11.93 -10.85
N SER A 152 -13.04 -11.12 -11.90
CA SER A 152 -11.96 -11.11 -12.87
C SER A 152 -11.12 -9.83 -12.70
N VAL A 153 -9.82 -9.95 -12.88
CA VAL A 153 -8.85 -8.84 -12.78
C VAL A 153 -8.04 -8.80 -14.07
N LEU A 154 -7.97 -7.63 -14.68
CA LEU A 154 -7.26 -7.35 -15.93
C LEU A 154 -6.20 -6.27 -15.66
N ASN A 155 -4.92 -6.59 -15.85
CA ASN A 155 -3.84 -5.62 -16.00
C ASN A 155 -3.77 -5.20 -17.48
N LEU A 156 -4.36 -4.04 -17.77
CA LEU A 156 -4.52 -3.55 -19.13
C LEU A 156 -3.17 -3.29 -19.81
N ASP A 157 -2.23 -2.65 -19.11
CA ASP A 157 -0.90 -2.34 -19.64
C ASP A 157 -0.15 -3.60 -20.10
N LYS A 158 -0.21 -4.68 -19.29
CA LYS A 158 0.40 -5.96 -19.65
C LYS A 158 -0.35 -6.67 -20.77
N ALA A 159 -1.68 -6.63 -20.75
CA ALA A 159 -2.52 -7.32 -21.73
C ALA A 159 -2.40 -6.72 -23.14
N LEU A 160 -2.45 -5.39 -23.24
CA LEU A 160 -2.23 -4.69 -24.50
C LEU A 160 -0.79 -4.84 -24.98
N GLY A 161 0.19 -4.88 -24.07
CA GLY A 161 1.60 -5.11 -24.43
C GLY A 161 1.88 -6.45 -25.12
N LYS A 162 1.12 -7.52 -24.85
CA LYS A 162 1.25 -8.79 -25.59
C LYS A 162 0.44 -8.84 -26.87
N LEU A 163 -0.64 -8.07 -26.97
CA LEU A 163 -1.39 -7.85 -28.20
C LEU A 163 -0.64 -6.81 -29.04
N ALA A 164 0.59 -7.12 -29.48
CA ALA A 164 1.41 -6.20 -30.25
C ALA A 164 0.61 -5.58 -31.41
N PRO A 165 0.69 -4.26 -31.63
CA PRO A 165 -0.07 -3.62 -32.69
C PRO A 165 0.49 -4.07 -34.04
N THR A 166 -0.20 -4.97 -34.74
CA THR A 166 -0.16 -4.93 -36.21
C THR A 166 -0.71 -3.57 -36.61
N ALA A 167 0.05 -2.81 -37.40
CA ALA A 167 -0.07 -1.37 -37.70
C ALA A 167 -1.42 -0.88 -38.30
N ALA A 168 -2.50 -1.65 -38.20
CA ALA A 168 -3.81 -1.38 -38.77
C ALA A 168 -5.00 -1.64 -37.81
N GLN A 169 -4.77 -1.96 -36.53
CA GLN A 169 -5.86 -2.15 -35.58
C GLN A 169 -6.14 -0.86 -34.79
N GLU A 170 -7.36 -0.37 -34.89
CA GLU A 170 -7.92 0.57 -33.90
C GLU A 170 -7.78 -0.06 -32.49
N GLU A 171 -7.56 0.76 -31.46
CA GLU A 171 -7.33 0.29 -30.07
C GLU A 171 -8.55 -0.46 -29.50
N VAL A 172 -9.76 -0.09 -29.93
CA VAL A 172 -11.03 -0.69 -29.49
C VAL A 172 -11.17 -2.19 -29.87
N PRO A 173 -10.80 -2.64 -31.10
CA PRO A 173 -10.74 -4.05 -31.46
C PRO A 173 -9.96 -4.97 -30.51
N ALA A 174 -8.86 -4.50 -29.93
CA ALA A 174 -8.05 -5.30 -29.00
C ALA A 174 -8.72 -5.42 -27.63
N LEU A 175 -9.23 -4.29 -27.10
CA LEU A 175 -9.99 -4.26 -25.85
C LEU A 175 -11.27 -5.10 -25.94
N ALA A 176 -11.99 -5.04 -27.06
CA ALA A 176 -13.17 -5.85 -27.30
C ALA A 176 -12.88 -7.36 -27.23
N GLN A 177 -11.76 -7.80 -27.81
CA GLN A 177 -11.32 -9.19 -27.76
C GLN A 177 -10.93 -9.62 -26.34
N LEU A 178 -10.31 -8.73 -25.56
CA LEU A 178 -10.00 -8.98 -24.15
C LEU A 178 -11.28 -9.11 -23.32
N LEU A 179 -12.18 -8.13 -23.42
CA LEU A 179 -13.43 -8.08 -22.66
C LEU A 179 -14.38 -9.24 -22.99
N ALA A 180 -14.35 -9.76 -24.23
CA ALA A 180 -15.12 -10.95 -24.60
C ALA A 180 -14.77 -12.18 -23.74
N ARG A 181 -13.53 -12.29 -23.23
CA ARG A 181 -13.09 -13.38 -22.35
C ARG A 181 -13.74 -13.33 -20.96
N TYR A 182 -14.24 -12.16 -20.56
CA TYR A 182 -14.78 -11.90 -19.22
C TYR A 182 -16.29 -11.83 -19.16
N GLY A 183 -17.01 -12.20 -20.22
CA GLY A 183 -18.48 -12.11 -20.28
C GLY A 183 -19.23 -12.96 -19.26
N SER A 184 -18.55 -13.85 -18.53
CA SER A 184 -19.11 -14.63 -17.42
C SER A 184 -18.81 -14.05 -16.03
N SER A 185 -18.09 -12.94 -15.94
CA SER A 185 -17.70 -12.32 -14.66
C SER A 185 -18.81 -11.44 -14.12
N ASP A 186 -19.06 -11.52 -12.82
CA ASP A 186 -19.97 -10.60 -12.12
C ASP A 186 -19.26 -9.27 -11.84
N VAL A 187 -17.96 -9.33 -11.57
CA VAL A 187 -17.10 -8.17 -11.32
C VAL A 187 -15.85 -8.24 -12.18
N LEU A 188 -15.50 -7.14 -12.84
CA LEU A 188 -14.26 -6.96 -13.58
C LEU A 188 -13.48 -5.76 -13.03
N VAL A 189 -12.29 -6.00 -12.48
CA VAL A 189 -11.36 -4.93 -12.07
C VAL A 189 -10.32 -4.74 -13.17
N ILE A 190 -10.23 -3.53 -13.72
CA ILE A 190 -9.27 -3.15 -14.75
C ILE A 190 -8.22 -2.24 -14.10
N LEU A 191 -6.97 -2.70 -14.05
CA LEU A 191 -5.82 -1.91 -13.65
C LEU A 191 -5.13 -1.33 -14.88
N GLY A 192 -4.91 -0.03 -14.89
CA GLY A 192 -4.32 0.68 -16.02
C GLY A 192 -5.27 1.72 -16.58
N ASP A 193 -4.75 2.60 -17.44
CA ASP A 193 -5.55 3.72 -17.92
C ASP A 193 -6.36 3.39 -19.14
N LEU A 194 -7.58 3.89 -19.14
CA LEU A 194 -8.49 3.81 -20.26
C LEU A 194 -8.45 5.12 -21.04
N ALA A 195 -8.19 5.04 -22.34
CA ALA A 195 -8.45 6.13 -23.26
C ALA A 195 -9.95 6.49 -23.27
N PRO A 196 -10.34 7.70 -23.70
CA PRO A 196 -11.75 8.10 -23.73
C PRO A 196 -12.67 7.15 -24.50
N SER A 197 -12.20 6.62 -25.64
CA SER A 197 -12.93 5.63 -26.45
C SER A 197 -13.09 4.29 -25.74
N GLU A 198 -12.03 3.80 -25.10
CA GLU A 198 -12.03 2.57 -24.30
C GLU A 198 -12.97 2.67 -23.10
N ARG A 199 -13.00 3.82 -22.44
CA ARG A 199 -13.93 4.10 -21.33
C ARG A 199 -15.38 4.00 -21.78
N GLU A 200 -15.75 4.64 -22.88
CA GLU A 200 -17.11 4.55 -23.43
C GLU A 200 -17.46 3.10 -23.83
N TYR A 201 -16.50 2.37 -24.41
CA TYR A 201 -16.69 0.96 -24.71
C TYR A 201 -16.92 0.11 -23.44
N CYS A 202 -16.11 0.30 -22.39
CA CYS A 202 -16.27 -0.37 -21.11
C CYS A 202 -17.62 -0.05 -20.45
N LYS A 203 -18.09 1.20 -20.53
CA LYS A 203 -19.42 1.60 -20.04
C LYS A 203 -20.54 0.82 -20.73
N GLU A 204 -20.50 0.74 -22.06
CA GLU A 204 -21.48 -0.03 -22.83
C GLU A 204 -21.40 -1.53 -22.55
N TRP A 205 -20.17 -2.07 -22.43
CA TRP A 205 -19.96 -3.48 -22.11
C TRP A 205 -20.50 -3.85 -20.72
N SER A 206 -20.32 -2.99 -19.72
CA SER A 206 -20.77 -3.19 -18.33
C SER A 206 -22.29 -3.29 -18.18
N LYS A 207 -23.06 -2.76 -19.14
CA LYS A 207 -24.53 -2.88 -19.16
C LYS A 207 -25.01 -4.35 -19.24
N LYS A 208 -24.12 -5.28 -19.61
CA LYS A 208 -24.41 -6.72 -19.76
C LYS A 208 -24.41 -7.51 -18.44
N LYS A 209 -24.61 -6.86 -17.29
CA LYS A 209 -24.62 -7.44 -15.93
C LYS A 209 -23.23 -7.72 -15.32
N THR A 210 -22.23 -6.92 -15.67
CA THR A 210 -20.93 -6.97 -15.01
C THR A 210 -20.65 -5.61 -14.37
N LEU A 211 -20.31 -5.61 -13.08
CA LEU A 211 -19.74 -4.44 -12.42
C LEU A 211 -18.30 -4.27 -12.91
N THR A 212 -18.01 -3.19 -13.63
CA THR A 212 -16.65 -2.91 -14.11
C THR A 212 -16.05 -1.78 -13.29
N VAL A 213 -14.90 -2.04 -12.67
CA VAL A 213 -14.17 -1.09 -11.85
C VAL A 213 -12.86 -0.76 -12.55
N ALA A 214 -12.65 0.50 -12.90
CA ALA A 214 -11.41 0.99 -13.49
C ALA A 214 -10.54 1.69 -12.44
N VAL A 215 -9.27 1.29 -12.37
CA VAL A 215 -8.26 1.81 -11.45
C VAL A 215 -7.10 2.40 -12.26
N PRO A 216 -6.83 3.71 -12.15
CA PRO A 216 -5.83 4.39 -12.99
C PRO A 216 -4.41 3.90 -12.70
N SER A 217 -3.54 3.96 -13.70
CA SER A 217 -2.11 3.76 -13.49
C SER A 217 -1.49 5.00 -12.87
N HIS A 218 -0.49 4.84 -12.00
CA HIS A 218 0.22 5.96 -11.38
C HIS A 218 1.35 6.52 -12.27
N THR A 219 1.57 5.95 -13.47
CA THR A 219 2.68 6.31 -14.36
C THR A 219 2.22 6.96 -15.68
N SER A 220 0.94 7.24 -15.85
CA SER A 220 0.36 7.60 -17.15
C SER A 220 -0.18 9.02 -17.21
N ALA A 221 -0.13 9.62 -18.40
CA ALA A 221 -0.62 10.97 -18.67
C ALA A 221 -2.15 11.14 -18.54
N ASN A 222 -2.91 10.04 -18.58
CA ASN A 222 -4.37 10.05 -18.37
C ASN A 222 -4.76 10.08 -16.88
N SER A 223 -3.76 10.11 -16.00
CA SER A 223 -3.87 10.08 -14.55
C SER A 223 -3.21 11.30 -13.92
N THR A 224 -3.42 11.52 -12.63
CA THR A 224 -2.74 12.58 -11.88
C THR A 224 -1.23 12.38 -11.76
N MET A 225 -0.71 11.18 -12.09
CA MET A 225 0.72 10.79 -11.95
C MET A 225 1.30 11.00 -10.54
N VAL A 226 0.42 11.13 -9.55
CA VAL A 226 0.72 11.26 -8.13
C VAL A 226 -0.10 10.19 -7.42
N TYR A 227 0.46 9.58 -6.38
CA TYR A 227 -0.20 8.53 -5.59
C TYR A 227 -0.67 9.09 -4.24
N PRO A 228 -1.94 8.93 -3.82
CA PRO A 228 -3.05 8.28 -4.53
C PRO A 228 -3.40 8.92 -5.88
N THR A 229 -3.74 8.07 -6.85
CA THR A 229 -3.95 8.47 -8.25
C THR A 229 -5.43 8.50 -8.64
N HIS A 230 -5.77 9.49 -9.47
CA HIS A 230 -7.10 9.67 -10.06
C HIS A 230 -7.01 9.88 -11.57
N PHE A 231 -8.10 9.62 -12.32
CA PHE A 231 -8.18 9.98 -13.74
C PHE A 231 -8.31 11.50 -13.92
N THR A 232 -7.59 12.09 -14.88
CA THR A 232 -7.60 13.56 -15.11
C THR A 232 -8.75 14.03 -16.01
N THR A 233 -9.28 13.13 -16.83
CA THR A 233 -10.35 13.43 -17.81
C THR A 233 -11.76 13.39 -17.24
N THR A 234 -11.93 13.21 -15.93
CA THR A 234 -13.23 13.29 -15.26
C THR A 234 -13.70 14.75 -15.22
N ILE A 235 -14.52 15.15 -16.19
CA ILE A 235 -15.12 16.51 -16.31
C ILE A 235 -16.12 16.83 -15.17
N SER A 236 -16.38 15.90 -14.24
CA SER A 236 -17.20 16.19 -13.06
C SER A 236 -16.34 16.39 -11.82
N SER A 237 -16.33 17.62 -11.36
CA SER A 237 -15.85 18.09 -10.07
C SER A 237 -16.39 17.26 -8.91
N GLN A 238 -15.65 16.25 -8.48
CA GLN A 238 -15.61 15.82 -7.09
C GLN A 238 -14.35 14.95 -6.89
N PRO A 239 -13.43 15.30 -5.97
CA PRO A 239 -12.49 14.30 -5.48
C PRO A 239 -13.32 13.12 -4.97
N PRO A 240 -12.97 11.86 -5.27
CA PRO A 240 -13.75 10.74 -4.75
C PRO A 240 -13.83 10.86 -3.24
N ALA A 241 -15.05 11.08 -2.77
CA ALA A 241 -15.29 11.49 -1.41
C ALA A 241 -15.03 10.30 -0.49
N THR A 242 -14.19 10.57 0.52
CA THR A 242 -14.11 9.91 1.83
C THR A 242 -13.36 8.58 1.91
N SER A 243 -12.65 8.42 3.02
CA SER A 243 -12.20 7.19 3.69
C SER A 243 -13.32 6.16 3.97
N LYS A 244 -14.49 6.34 3.33
CA LYS A 244 -15.60 5.40 3.42
C LYS A 244 -15.48 4.39 2.29
N PRO A 245 -15.75 3.13 2.59
CA PRO A 245 -15.75 2.09 1.58
C PRO A 245 -16.75 2.37 0.47
N TYR A 246 -16.37 2.10 -0.79
CA TYR A 246 -17.35 2.12 -1.87
C TYR A 246 -18.30 0.94 -1.72
N LEU A 247 -19.52 1.22 -1.30
CA LEU A 247 -20.61 0.26 -1.22
C LEU A 247 -21.33 0.24 -2.57
N PHE A 248 -21.07 -0.80 -3.37
CA PHE A 248 -21.75 -0.95 -4.66
C PHE A 248 -22.93 -1.91 -4.51
N PRO A 249 -24.19 -1.47 -4.67
CA PRO A 249 -25.23 -2.41 -5.10
C PRO A 249 -24.79 -2.94 -6.47
N VAL A 250 -24.83 -4.26 -6.68
CA VAL A 250 -24.45 -4.89 -7.96
C VAL A 250 -25.53 -4.56 -9.01
N THR A 251 -25.55 -3.31 -9.47
CA THR A 251 -26.39 -2.81 -10.55
C THR A 251 -25.48 -2.30 -11.66
N ASN A 252 -25.62 -2.88 -12.86
CA ASN A 252 -25.01 -2.54 -14.16
C ASN A 252 -24.33 -1.17 -14.24
N THR A 253 -23.11 -1.04 -13.71
CA THR A 253 -22.40 0.23 -13.69
C THR A 253 -20.92 0.02 -13.95
N PHE A 254 -20.38 0.91 -14.78
CA PHE A 254 -18.95 1.14 -14.89
C PHE A 254 -18.60 2.21 -13.85
N VAL A 255 -17.58 1.96 -13.05
CA VAL A 255 -17.13 2.85 -11.98
C VAL A 255 -15.64 3.08 -12.10
N GLU A 256 -15.23 4.33 -11.91
CA GLU A 256 -13.83 4.71 -11.78
C GLU A 256 -13.52 5.00 -10.31
N VAL A 257 -12.42 4.43 -9.81
CA VAL A 257 -11.99 4.59 -8.42
C VAL A 257 -10.55 5.09 -8.37
N SER A 258 -10.09 5.47 -7.18
CA SER A 258 -8.70 5.83 -6.96
C SER A 258 -7.76 4.63 -6.99
N ASN A 259 -6.48 4.90 -7.20
CA ASN A 259 -5.39 3.96 -6.96
C ASN A 259 -4.55 4.45 -5.77
N PRO A 260 -4.58 3.80 -4.61
CA PRO A 260 -5.29 2.56 -4.30
C PRO A 260 -6.77 2.82 -3.97
N SER A 261 -7.54 1.74 -3.81
CA SER A 261 -8.93 1.79 -3.34
C SER A 261 -9.33 0.53 -2.59
N ILE A 262 -10.41 0.63 -1.80
CA ILE A 262 -11.06 -0.51 -1.15
C ILE A 262 -12.50 -0.59 -1.64
N LEU A 263 -12.87 -1.74 -2.20
CA LEU A 263 -14.19 -2.06 -2.74
C LEU A 263 -14.92 -3.00 -1.79
N TYR A 264 -16.21 -2.78 -1.56
CA TYR A 264 -17.03 -3.66 -0.74
C TYR A 264 -18.13 -4.25 -1.60
N ILE A 265 -17.99 -5.54 -1.90
CA ILE A 265 -18.86 -6.26 -2.82
C ILE A 265 -19.40 -7.48 -2.09
N ASN A 266 -20.72 -7.56 -1.94
CA ASN A 266 -21.38 -8.62 -1.16
C ASN A 266 -20.76 -8.79 0.24
N GLY A 267 -20.43 -7.66 0.89
CA GLY A 267 -19.80 -7.62 2.21
C GLY A 267 -18.34 -8.11 2.26
N ILE A 268 -17.73 -8.47 1.14
CA ILE A 268 -16.30 -8.81 1.03
C ILE A 268 -15.51 -7.52 0.77
N SER A 269 -14.47 -7.29 1.57
CA SER A 269 -13.55 -6.17 1.43
C SER A 269 -12.39 -6.52 0.48
N ILE A 270 -12.29 -5.77 -0.61
CA ILE A 270 -11.29 -6.00 -1.67
C ILE A 270 -10.42 -4.75 -1.80
N GLY A 271 -9.17 -4.83 -1.35
CA GLY A 271 -8.18 -3.79 -1.58
C GLY A 271 -7.52 -3.95 -2.95
N VAL A 272 -7.36 -2.85 -3.67
CA VAL A 272 -6.75 -2.83 -4.99
C VAL A 272 -5.69 -1.75 -5.06
N SER A 273 -4.47 -2.13 -5.47
CA SER A 273 -3.37 -1.20 -5.69
C SER A 273 -2.61 -1.54 -6.96
N GLY A 274 -2.34 -0.51 -7.76
CA GLY A 274 -1.46 -0.58 -8.93
C GLY A 274 0.02 -0.32 -8.59
N LEU A 275 0.36 -0.02 -7.33
CA LEU A 275 1.74 0.15 -6.89
C LEU A 275 2.41 -1.21 -6.69
N ASP A 276 3.64 -1.38 -7.20
CA ASP A 276 4.42 -2.61 -7.03
C ASP A 276 5.05 -2.71 -5.63
N THR A 277 4.18 -2.89 -4.63
CA THR A 277 4.55 -2.96 -3.22
C THR A 277 5.47 -4.14 -2.92
N VAL A 278 5.26 -5.27 -3.59
CA VAL A 278 6.08 -6.47 -3.39
C VAL A 278 7.52 -6.20 -3.82
N PHE A 279 7.73 -5.69 -5.03
CA PHE A 279 9.07 -5.34 -5.50
C PHE A 279 9.69 -4.19 -4.67
N GLY A 280 8.88 -3.18 -4.32
CA GLY A 280 9.31 -2.05 -3.51
C GLY A 280 9.91 -2.50 -2.17
N VAL A 281 9.19 -3.33 -1.43
CA VAL A 281 9.66 -3.91 -0.15
C VAL A 281 10.92 -4.77 -0.37
N LEU A 282 10.91 -5.69 -1.33
CA LEU A 282 12.05 -6.56 -1.63
C LEU A 282 13.34 -5.79 -1.96
N SER A 283 13.20 -4.64 -2.62
CA SER A 283 14.34 -3.81 -3.02
C SER A 283 14.99 -3.03 -1.86
N LEU A 284 14.28 -2.88 -0.74
CA LEU A 284 14.69 -2.09 0.43
C LEU A 284 14.93 -2.95 1.68
N GLU A 285 14.62 -4.24 1.61
CA GLU A 285 14.68 -5.18 2.71
C GLU A 285 16.11 -5.42 3.22
N ALA A 286 16.31 -5.23 4.52
CA ALA A 286 17.46 -5.67 5.28
C ALA A 286 17.02 -6.82 6.21
N GLY A 287 17.58 -8.02 6.00
CA GLY A 287 17.19 -9.21 6.73
C GLY A 287 18.35 -9.99 7.33
N LYS A 288 18.07 -10.72 8.41
CA LYS A 288 18.95 -11.71 9.02
C LYS A 288 18.14 -12.99 9.27
N GLY A 289 18.56 -14.10 8.65
CA GLY A 289 17.92 -15.41 8.85
C GLY A 289 16.58 -15.59 8.12
N VAL A 290 16.41 -14.99 6.94
CA VAL A 290 15.16 -15.02 6.16
C VAL A 290 15.30 -16.03 5.02
N GLU A 291 14.39 -17.01 4.93
CA GLU A 291 14.41 -18.04 3.88
C GLU A 291 13.51 -17.69 2.69
N ASP A 292 12.26 -17.24 2.93
CA ASP A 292 11.33 -16.84 1.87
C ASP A 292 11.02 -15.33 1.94
N ARG A 293 11.79 -14.57 1.16
CA ARG A 293 11.67 -13.10 1.09
C ARG A 293 10.39 -12.63 0.40
N VAL A 294 9.87 -13.40 -0.57
CA VAL A 294 8.66 -13.03 -1.31
C VAL A 294 7.44 -13.21 -0.43
N HIS A 295 7.31 -14.36 0.24
CA HIS A 295 6.25 -14.58 1.23
C HIS A 295 6.31 -13.53 2.34
N THR A 296 7.51 -13.22 2.86
CA THR A 296 7.71 -12.19 3.87
C THR A 296 7.27 -10.80 3.39
N SER A 297 7.58 -10.42 2.14
CA SER A 297 7.16 -9.13 1.57
C SER A 297 5.64 -9.03 1.39
N LEU A 298 4.99 -10.11 0.96
CA LEU A 298 3.53 -10.19 0.90
C LEU A 298 2.90 -10.13 2.30
N THR A 299 3.53 -10.77 3.28
CA THR A 299 3.12 -10.70 4.69
C THR A 299 3.15 -9.25 5.18
N HIS A 300 4.22 -8.51 4.85
CA HIS A 300 4.28 -7.09 5.16
C HIS A 300 3.21 -6.26 4.45
N ALA A 301 2.86 -6.57 3.20
CA ALA A 301 1.79 -5.88 2.49
C ALA A 301 0.42 -6.03 3.18
N VAL A 302 0.17 -7.15 3.86
CA VAL A 302 -1.08 -7.39 4.63
C VAL A 302 -1.03 -6.73 6.00
N PHE A 303 -0.01 -7.01 6.80
CA PHE A 303 0.00 -6.66 8.23
C PHE A 303 0.37 -5.20 8.53
N GLN A 304 0.89 -4.47 7.55
CA GLN A 304 1.26 -3.05 7.71
C GLN A 304 0.08 -2.08 7.60
N LYS A 305 -1.13 -2.58 7.33
CA LYS A 305 -2.38 -1.79 7.23
C LYS A 305 -2.32 -0.60 6.27
N THR A 306 -1.53 -0.73 5.19
CA THR A 306 -1.35 0.32 4.19
C THR A 306 -1.02 -0.27 2.81
N PHE A 307 -1.46 0.41 1.77
CA PHE A 307 -1.03 0.17 0.39
C PHE A 307 0.39 0.69 0.11
N LEU A 308 0.93 1.55 0.98
CA LEU A 308 2.25 2.19 0.86
C LEU A 308 3.13 1.89 2.10
N PRO A 309 3.56 0.62 2.32
CA PRO A 309 4.33 0.26 3.50
C PRO A 309 5.79 0.73 3.44
N PHE A 310 6.27 1.18 2.28
CA PHE A 310 7.62 1.68 2.06
C PHE A 310 7.57 3.09 1.46
N ILE A 311 8.69 3.81 1.47
CA ILE A 311 8.80 5.13 0.82
C ILE A 311 9.40 4.93 -0.58
N PRO A 312 8.61 5.05 -1.67
CA PRO A 312 9.12 4.89 -3.03
C PRO A 312 9.99 6.08 -3.44
N LYS A 313 11.04 5.80 -4.22
CA LYS A 313 11.96 6.83 -4.72
C LYS A 313 11.47 7.51 -6.00
N ASN A 314 10.75 6.77 -6.84
CA ASN A 314 10.41 7.17 -8.21
C ASN A 314 8.92 7.42 -8.42
N THR A 315 8.13 7.38 -7.35
CA THR A 315 6.68 7.59 -7.41
C THR A 315 6.36 8.84 -6.59
N PRO A 316 5.83 9.91 -7.22
CA PRO A 316 5.34 11.07 -6.49
C PRO A 316 4.21 10.67 -5.54
N ILE A 317 4.32 11.00 -4.25
CA ILE A 317 3.31 10.67 -3.24
C ILE A 317 2.73 11.94 -2.65
N ASP A 318 1.40 12.07 -2.69
CA ASP A 318 0.67 13.09 -1.94
C ASP A 318 0.28 12.57 -0.55
N TYR A 319 1.15 12.82 0.42
CA TYR A 319 0.92 12.43 1.82
C TYR A 319 -0.20 13.21 2.50
N THR A 320 -0.67 14.32 1.93
CA THR A 320 -1.84 15.03 2.48
C THR A 320 -3.11 14.18 2.36
N LEU A 321 -3.12 13.23 1.43
CA LEU A 321 -4.15 12.20 1.26
C LEU A 321 -3.81 10.90 1.98
N GLY A 322 -2.99 10.93 3.03
CA GLY A 322 -2.51 9.74 3.75
C GLY A 322 -3.60 8.79 4.26
N GLU A 323 -4.81 9.29 4.52
CA GLU A 323 -5.97 8.46 4.89
C GLU A 323 -6.43 7.51 3.77
N HIS A 324 -6.13 7.82 2.51
CA HIS A 324 -6.45 6.96 1.36
C HIS A 324 -5.41 5.84 1.16
N LEU A 325 -4.24 5.96 1.81
CA LEU A 325 -3.16 4.99 1.70
C LEU A 325 -3.28 3.87 2.74
N VAL A 326 -3.95 4.13 3.85
CA VAL A 326 -4.15 3.16 4.93
C VAL A 326 -5.46 2.41 4.76
N HIS A 327 -5.52 1.17 5.27
CA HIS A 327 -6.78 0.43 5.36
C HIS A 327 -7.10 0.14 6.85
N PRO A 328 -8.33 0.43 7.31
CA PRO A 328 -8.67 0.44 8.74
C PRO A 328 -8.65 -0.96 9.37
N HIS A 329 -8.95 -1.98 8.58
CA HIS A 329 -9.06 -3.37 8.98
C HIS A 329 -8.29 -4.27 8.00
N ILE A 330 -8.10 -5.54 8.36
CA ILE A 330 -7.56 -6.53 7.42
C ILE A 330 -8.57 -6.76 6.30
N LEU A 331 -8.06 -6.89 5.07
CA LEU A 331 -8.87 -7.08 3.87
C LEU A 331 -9.11 -8.57 3.64
N ASP A 332 -10.27 -8.92 3.08
CA ASP A 332 -10.55 -10.31 2.68
C ASP A 332 -9.75 -10.67 1.42
N VAL A 333 -9.64 -9.72 0.48
CA VAL A 333 -8.88 -9.87 -0.77
C VAL A 333 -7.97 -8.67 -0.96
N LEU A 334 -6.70 -8.92 -1.29
CA LEU A 334 -5.72 -7.88 -1.60
C LEU A 334 -5.12 -8.11 -3.00
N ILE A 335 -5.47 -7.25 -3.95
CA ILE A 335 -4.96 -7.26 -5.32
C ILE A 335 -3.82 -6.25 -5.43
N ILE A 336 -2.62 -6.74 -5.75
CA ILE A 336 -1.42 -5.90 -5.90
C ILE A 336 -0.83 -6.14 -7.28
N ALA A 337 -0.76 -5.11 -8.12
CA ALA A 337 0.01 -5.19 -9.35
C ALA A 337 1.50 -5.36 -9.00
N THR A 338 2.17 -6.36 -9.59
CA THR A 338 3.61 -6.56 -9.32
C THR A 338 4.35 -7.10 -10.54
N SER A 339 5.65 -6.86 -10.61
CA SER A 339 6.58 -7.49 -11.54
C SER A 339 7.07 -8.86 -11.05
N ILE A 340 6.92 -9.16 -9.76
CA ILE A 340 7.37 -10.41 -9.14
C ILE A 340 6.39 -11.54 -9.45
N LYS A 341 6.89 -12.60 -10.10
CA LYS A 341 6.10 -13.81 -10.35
C LYS A 341 5.97 -14.61 -9.06
N THR A 342 4.76 -14.65 -8.52
CA THR A 342 4.41 -15.44 -7.36
C THR A 342 2.95 -15.87 -7.48
N PRO A 343 2.59 -17.11 -7.10
CA PRO A 343 1.21 -17.54 -7.14
C PRO A 343 0.36 -16.75 -6.13
N PRO A 344 -0.97 -16.66 -6.34
CA PRO A 344 -1.87 -16.21 -5.29
C PRO A 344 -1.79 -17.15 -4.08
N LEU A 345 -1.93 -16.60 -2.87
CA LEU A 345 -1.92 -17.38 -1.64
C LEU A 345 -2.73 -16.71 -0.53
N TYR A 346 -2.98 -17.47 0.53
CA TYR A 346 -3.51 -16.93 1.78
C TYR A 346 -2.40 -16.49 2.71
N ILE A 347 -2.48 -15.26 3.18
CA ILE A 347 -1.72 -14.79 4.33
C ILE A 347 -2.72 -14.57 5.45
N ASP A 348 -2.72 -15.50 6.40
CA ASP A 348 -3.72 -15.56 7.47
C ASP A 348 -5.15 -15.51 6.87
N ALA A 349 -5.97 -14.53 7.25
CA ALA A 349 -7.32 -14.32 6.75
C ALA A 349 -7.42 -13.71 5.33
N THR A 350 -6.33 -13.15 4.78
CA THR A 350 -6.37 -12.40 3.53
C THR A 350 -5.96 -13.26 2.34
N TYR A 351 -6.81 -13.32 1.32
CA TYR A 351 -6.44 -13.85 0.01
C TYR A 351 -5.66 -12.79 -0.78
N VAL A 352 -4.36 -13.00 -0.96
CA VAL A 352 -3.48 -12.08 -1.68
C VAL A 352 -3.36 -12.53 -3.13
N LEU A 353 -3.67 -11.63 -4.07
CA LEU A 353 -3.49 -11.78 -5.51
C LEU A 353 -2.38 -10.85 -6.02
N PRO A 354 -1.14 -11.35 -6.14
CA PRO A 354 -0.05 -10.63 -6.78
C PRO A 354 -0.22 -10.72 -8.30
N LEU A 355 -0.74 -9.66 -8.91
CA LEU A 355 -1.05 -9.62 -10.34
C LEU A 355 0.21 -9.38 -11.18
N SER A 356 0.97 -10.45 -11.35
CA SER A 356 2.18 -10.50 -12.17
C SER A 356 1.91 -10.79 -13.65
N THR A 357 0.79 -11.44 -13.95
CA THR A 357 0.30 -11.73 -15.29
C THR A 357 -0.63 -10.65 -15.80
N GLU A 358 -1.14 -10.83 -17.02
CA GLU A 358 -2.12 -9.93 -17.62
C GLU A 358 -3.46 -10.02 -16.91
N THR A 359 -3.87 -11.23 -16.51
CA THR A 359 -5.24 -11.47 -16.09
C THR A 359 -5.31 -12.55 -15.02
N HIS A 360 -6.35 -12.52 -14.21
CA HIS A 360 -6.66 -13.54 -13.22
C HIS A 360 -8.16 -13.56 -12.91
N THR A 361 -8.71 -14.75 -12.62
CA THR A 361 -10.14 -14.93 -12.35
C THR A 361 -10.32 -15.75 -11.07
N LEU A 362 -11.27 -15.36 -10.23
CA LEU A 362 -11.54 -15.90 -8.90
C LEU A 362 -13.04 -16.16 -8.73
N ALA A 363 -13.40 -17.28 -8.12
CA ALA A 363 -14.76 -17.55 -7.68
C ALA A 363 -14.86 -17.30 -6.17
N ILE A 364 -15.48 -16.18 -5.78
CA ILE A 364 -15.61 -15.80 -4.39
C ILE A 364 -16.91 -16.40 -3.85
N THR A 365 -16.79 -17.31 -2.89
CA THR A 365 -17.93 -17.91 -2.19
C THR A 365 -17.86 -17.55 -0.71
N PRO A 366 -18.77 -16.71 -0.20
CA PRO A 366 -18.85 -16.43 1.22
C PRO A 366 -19.14 -17.72 1.99
N THR A 367 -18.22 -18.17 2.82
CA THR A 367 -18.34 -19.37 3.67
C THR A 367 -18.30 -18.95 5.14
N ASP A 368 -18.86 -19.76 6.04
CA ASP A 368 -18.85 -19.46 7.50
C ASP A 368 -17.42 -19.45 8.09
N GLU A 369 -16.45 -20.03 7.39
CA GLU A 369 -15.01 -19.97 7.65
C GLU A 369 -14.32 -19.54 6.35
N GLN A 370 -13.84 -18.30 6.29
CA GLN A 370 -13.17 -17.63 5.15
C GLN A 370 -12.53 -18.58 4.12
N ALA A 371 -13.08 -18.62 2.90
CA ALA A 371 -12.42 -19.27 1.77
C ALA A 371 -12.89 -18.71 0.41
N VAL A 372 -12.18 -17.72 -0.12
CA VAL A 372 -12.07 -17.46 -1.57
C VAL A 372 -11.49 -18.70 -2.27
N ARG A 373 -12.20 -19.27 -3.24
CA ARG A 373 -11.67 -20.36 -4.08
C ARG A 373 -11.14 -19.78 -5.38
N SER A 374 -9.84 -19.91 -5.63
CA SER A 374 -9.28 -19.58 -6.93
C SER A 374 -9.57 -20.69 -7.93
N VAL A 375 -10.03 -20.31 -9.12
CA VAL A 375 -10.12 -21.21 -10.26
C VAL A 375 -9.25 -20.58 -11.34
N ALA A 376 -8.06 -21.14 -11.54
CA ALA A 376 -7.24 -20.78 -12.68
C ALA A 376 -7.84 -21.43 -13.93
N GLU A 377 -8.41 -20.64 -14.84
CA GLU A 377 -8.76 -21.06 -16.21
C GLU A 377 -7.64 -20.71 -17.19
#